data_AF-A0A3B9LE01-F1
#
_entry.id   AF-A0A3B9LE01-F1
#
_cell.length_a   1.000
_cell.length_b   1.000
_cell.length_c   1.000
_cell.angle_alpha   90.00
_cell.angle_beta   90.00
_cell.angle_gamma   90.00
#
_symmetry.space_group_name_H-M   'P 1'
#
loop_
_entity.id
_entity.type
_entity.pdbx_description
1 polymer ?
#
loop_
_entity_poly.entity_id
_entity_poly.type
_entity_poly.pdbx_seq_one_letter_code
_entity_poly.pdbx_strand_id
1 'polypeptide(L)' 'MPRPKKPQEVFQILHDHDARFEFYHKRGKGSERMIYHPNVNGRAQSYPMMFHKGHDIGKGMLKAIIRRFDLPNGIFD' A
#
# COMPACT_ATOMS: atom_id res chain seq x y z
N MET A 1 15.71 -0.56 -5.95
CA MET A 1 14.42 -0.75 -6.67
C MET A 1 13.69 -1.79 -5.88
N PRO A 2 12.45 -1.52 -5.42
CA PRO A 2 11.82 -2.38 -4.43
C PRO A 2 11.58 -3.77 -5.01
N ARG A 3 11.99 -4.78 -4.25
CA ARG A 3 11.71 -6.19 -4.58
C ARG A 3 10.20 -6.41 -4.50
N PRO A 4 9.64 -7.35 -5.28
CA PRO A 4 8.27 -7.79 -5.05
C PRO A 4 8.09 -8.18 -3.57
N LYS A 5 7.00 -7.71 -2.96
CA LYS A 5 6.65 -7.98 -1.55
C LYS A 5 5.32 -8.68 -1.49
N LYS A 6 5.12 -9.52 -0.48
CA LYS A 6 3.79 -10.08 -0.21
C LYS A 6 2.84 -8.97 0.23
N PRO A 7 1.53 -9.07 -0.06
CA PRO A 7 0.55 -8.07 0.39
C PRO A 7 0.63 -7.80 1.90
N GLN A 8 0.82 -8.84 2.71
CA GLN A 8 0.95 -8.73 4.16
C GLN A 8 2.17 -7.89 4.59
N GLU A 9 3.30 -8.07 3.91
CA GLU A 9 4.53 -7.31 4.19
C GLU A 9 4.31 -5.83 3.86
N VAL A 10 3.61 -5.53 2.77
CA VAL A 10 3.28 -4.14 2.41
C VAL A 10 2.42 -3.50 3.50
N PHE A 11 1.41 -4.19 4.02
CA PHE A 11 0.58 -3.65 5.12
C PHE A 11 1.38 -3.43 6.39
N GLN A 12 2.22 -4.40 6.76
CA GLN A 12 3.06 -4.31 7.94
C GLN A 12 4.02 -3.11 7.84
N ILE A 13 4.73 -2.98 6.72
CA ILE A 13 5.67 -1.88 6.48
C ILE A 13 4.97 -0.51 6.53
N LEU A 14 3.79 -0.39 5.92
CA LEU A 14 3.03 0.86 5.93
C LEU A 14 2.55 1.21 7.34
N HIS A 15 2.02 0.23 8.07
CA HIS A 15 1.55 0.42 9.45
C HIS A 15 2.71 0.76 10.41
N ASP A 16 3.87 0.11 10.25
CA ASP A 16 5.06 0.38 11.06
C ASP A 16 5.66 1.76 10.78
N HIS A 17 5.50 2.25 9.54
CA HIS A 17 5.88 3.60 9.16
C HIS A 17 4.94 4.66 9.75
N ASP A 18 3.62 4.44 9.65
CA ASP A 18 2.62 5.31 10.25
C ASP A 18 1.37 4.49 10.65
N ALA A 19 1.08 4.44 11.95
CA ALA A 19 -0.05 3.68 12.48
C ALA A 19 -1.44 4.23 12.02
N ARG A 20 -1.48 5.41 11.39
CA ARG A 20 -2.70 5.99 10.81
C ARG A 20 -3.07 5.39 9.45
N PHE A 21 -2.24 4.52 8.89
CA PHE A 21 -2.63 3.75 7.71
C PHE A 21 -3.77 2.77 8.04
N GLU A 22 -4.85 2.87 7.28
CA GLU A 22 -5.99 1.98 7.40
C GLU A 22 -6.15 1.14 6.12
N PHE A 23 -6.57 -0.11 6.29
CA PHE A 23 -6.72 -1.08 5.20
C PHE A 23 -8.14 -1.61 5.15
N TYR A 24 -8.94 -1.12 4.21
CA TYR A 24 -10.31 -1.58 4.05
C TYR A 24 -10.42 -2.68 3.00
N HIS A 25 -11.23 -3.68 3.28
CA HIS A 25 -11.64 -4.65 2.27
C HIS A 25 -12.69 -3.99 1.38
N LYS A 26 -12.46 -3.98 0.07
CA LYS A 26 -13.51 -3.56 -0.85
C LYS A 26 -14.58 -4.67 -0.89
N ARG A 27 -15.83 -4.34 -0.55
CA ARG A 27 -16.96 -5.27 -0.68
C ARG A 27 -17.28 -5.45 -2.17
N GLY A 28 -16.71 -6.47 -2.81
CA GLY A 28 -16.88 -6.75 -4.25
C GLY A 28 -16.11 -7.99 -4.74
N LYS A 29 -16.11 -8.25 -6.05
CA LYS A 29 -15.40 -9.36 -6.71
C LYS A 29 -13.94 -8.98 -6.96
N GLY A 30 -13.00 -9.61 -6.24
CA GLY A 30 -11.56 -9.39 -6.36
C GLY A 30 -10.89 -9.20 -5.01
N SER A 31 -9.65 -9.68 -4.86
CA SER A 31 -8.85 -9.47 -3.64
C SER A 31 -8.20 -8.08 -3.68
N GLU A 32 -9.03 -7.04 -3.64
CA GLU A 32 -8.58 -5.64 -3.56
C GLU A 32 -8.64 -5.16 -2.11
N ARG A 33 -7.56 -4.52 -1.65
CA ARG A 33 -7.59 -3.72 -0.41
C ARG A 33 -7.39 -2.26 -0.74
N MET A 34 -8.19 -1.43 -0.07
CA MET A 34 -8.08 0.01 -0.12
C MET A 34 -7.10 0.43 0.96
N ILE A 35 -5.94 0.98 0.57
CA ILE A 35 -5.03 1.65 1.49
C ILE A 35 -5.55 3.07 1.66
N TYR A 36 -5.71 3.51 2.90
CA TYR A 36 -6.15 4.86 3.25
C TYR A 36 -5.16 5.48 4.23
N HIS A 37 -4.95 6.78 4.09
CA HIS A 37 -4.22 7.58 5.06
C HIS A 37 -4.93 8.93 5.24
N PRO A 38 -5.26 9.35 6.48
CA PRO A 38 -6.04 10.56 6.73
C PRO A 38 -5.26 11.85 6.43
N ASN A 39 -3.93 11.81 6.42
CA ASN A 39 -3.11 13.01 6.25
C ASN A 39 -1.80 12.73 5.50
N VAL A 40 -1.82 12.90 4.18
CA VAL A 40 -0.63 13.01 3.34
C VAL A 40 -0.53 14.46 2.89
N ASN A 41 0.46 15.20 3.40
CA ASN A 41 0.66 16.63 3.08
C ASN A 41 -0.62 17.48 3.25
N GLY A 42 -1.36 17.26 4.34
CA GLY A 42 -2.58 18.00 4.67
C GLY A 42 -3.83 17.50 3.96
N ARG A 43 -3.78 16.37 3.23
CA ARG A 43 -4.94 15.81 2.53
C ARG A 43 -5.07 14.31 2.75
N ALA A 44 -6.29 13.83 2.93
CA ALA A 44 -6.55 12.40 2.93
C ALA A 44 -6.26 11.80 1.55
N GLN A 45 -5.66 10.61 1.53
CA GLN A 45 -5.34 9.88 0.31
C GLN A 45 -5.79 8.43 0.42
N SER A 46 -6.13 7.87 -0.74
CA SER A 46 -6.43 6.46 -0.87
C SER A 46 -5.83 5.87 -2.15
N TYR A 47 -5.50 4.58 -2.10
CA TYR A 47 -4.93 3.84 -3.22
C TYR A 47 -5.42 2.38 -3.28
N PRO A 48 -6.05 1.95 -4.40
CA PRO A 48 -6.51 0.58 -4.54
C PRO A 48 -5.33 -0.34 -4.82
N MET A 49 -5.05 -1.22 -3.86
CA MET A 49 -4.05 -2.26 -4.02
C MET A 49 -4.74 -3.55 -4.48
N MET A 50 -4.63 -3.81 -5.78
CA MET A 50 -5.10 -5.06 -6.39
C MET A 50 -4.05 -6.15 -6.17
N PHE A 51 -4.46 -7.29 -5.65
CA PHE A 51 -3.59 -8.45 -5.54
C PHE A 51 -4.36 -9.75 -5.73
N HIS A 52 -3.67 -10.83 -6.06
CA HIS A 52 -4.23 -12.17 -6.03
C HIS A 52 -3.61 -12.93 -4.85
N LYS A 53 -4.40 -13.81 -4.22
CA LYS A 53 -3.89 -14.61 -3.10
C LYS A 53 -2.71 -15.45 -3.61
N GLY A 54 -1.56 -15.35 -2.95
CA GLY A 54 -0.34 -16.08 -3.33
C GLY A 54 0.56 -15.38 -4.35
N HIS A 55 0.21 -14.17 -4.80
CA HIS A 55 1.05 -13.38 -5.70
C HIS A 55 1.65 -12.16 -4.99
N ASP A 56 2.88 -11.84 -5.37
CA ASP A 56 3.59 -10.67 -4.88
C ASP A 56 3.09 -9.38 -5.54
N ILE A 57 3.18 -8.29 -4.80
CA ILE A 57 2.94 -6.94 -5.30
C ILE A 57 4.13 -6.54 -6.15
N GLY A 58 3.88 -6.35 -7.45
CA GLY A 58 4.91 -5.97 -8.40
C GLY A 58 5.45 -4.56 -8.18
N LYS A 59 6.66 -4.32 -8.69
CA LYS A 59 7.41 -3.06 -8.60
C LYS A 59 6.62 -1.80 -8.97
N GLY A 60 5.74 -1.89 -9.97
CA GLY A 60 4.98 -0.74 -10.46
C GLY A 60 3.97 -0.24 -9.42
N MET A 61 3.32 -1.18 -8.74
CA MET A 61 2.34 -0.87 -7.70
C MET A 61 3.03 -0.34 -6.43
N LEU A 62 4.16 -0.93 -6.03
CA LEU A 62 4.96 -0.42 -4.90
C LEU A 62 5.41 1.03 -5.14
N LYS A 63 5.88 1.36 -6.35
CA LYS A 63 6.22 2.74 -6.72
C LYS A 63 5.02 3.68 -6.72
N ALA A 64 3.86 3.21 -7.18
CA ALA A 64 2.63 3.99 -7.15
C ALA A 64 2.19 4.31 -5.72
N ILE A 65 2.31 3.34 -4.80
CA ILE A 65 2.05 3.53 -3.37
C ILE A 65 3.00 4.57 -2.78
N ILE A 66 4.32 4.45 -3.02
CA ILE A 66 5.32 5.45 -2.57
C ILE A 66 4.91 6.85 -3.03
N ARG A 67 4.62 7.03 -4.32
CA ARG A 67 4.26 8.34 -4.88
C ARG A 67 2.95 8.88 -4.34
N ARG A 68 1.96 8.00 -4.10
CA ARG A 68 0.61 8.41 -3.68
C ARG A 68 0.57 8.88 -2.23
N PHE A 69 1.38 8.28 -1.37
CA PHE A 69 1.43 8.57 0.06
C PHE A 69 2.67 9.36 0.49
N ASP A 70 3.46 9.85 -0.47
CA ASP A 70 4.68 10.62 -0.23
C ASP A 70 5.67 9.92 0.72
N LEU A 71 5.89 8.62 0.50
CA LEU A 71 6.70 7.78 1.37
C LEU A 71 8.20 7.95 1.08
N PRO A 72 9.08 7.69 2.06
CA PRO A 72 10.51 7.66 1.85
C PRO A 72 10.92 6.70 0.72
N ASN A 73 11.86 7.14 -0.11
CA ASN A 73 12.48 6.26 -1.10
C ASN A 73 13.18 5.10 -0.38
N GLY A 74 12.85 3.87 -0.77
CA GLY A 74 13.44 2.65 -0.20
C GLY A 74 12.68 2.03 0.96
N ILE A 75 11.49 2.55 1.32
CA ILE A 75 10.62 1.95 2.35
C ILE A 75 10.30 0.46 2.11
N PHE A 76 10.35 0.00 0.86
CA PHE A 76 10.08 -1.38 0.45
C PHE A 76 11.33 -2.15 -0.03
N ASP A 77 12.56 -1.66 0.21
CA ASP A 77 13.77 -2.38 -0.22
C ASP A 77 14.12 -3.61 0.66
#